data_AF-A0A8J3QZB3-F1
#
_entry.id   AF-A0A8J3QZB3-F1
#
_cell.length_a   1.000
_cell.length_b   1.000
_cell.length_c   1.000
_cell.angle_alpha   90.00
_cell.angle_beta   90.00
_cell.angle_gamma   90.00
#
_symmetry.space_group_name_H-M   'P 1'
#
loop_
_entity.id
_entity.type
_entity.pdbx_description
1 polymer ?
#
loop_
_entity_poly.entity_id
_entity_poly.type
_entity_poly.pdbx_seq_one_letter_code
_entity_poly.pdbx_strand_id
1 'polypeptide(L)'
;MTSTGVSETATGAASIGKYFVAVSLVPSTVLTAYLSLLVKSTRHSGVEFVAAVRSLDLRDAAIFGIASLLLALAFHPLQYALVQLFEGYWGTSRLAVRLAVVAIGRHRTKRGQLDDEWRRGAVRRDDAIGPVFMGQEARRLLNGYPNDPGRVLPTRLGNVLRHYEGLAGAAYGIESISSAPRIAMVAEERELNYLENQRIQLELAVRASFLSLVACAATVILMWRHGSWMLLAIVPYTVAYLSYRGAIVIAHEYGAALATLIDLNRFKLYDRLHLPPPRNLAEERQRNETLMELFRLDDMEMAARTEASLDYATPTTGSAATPDPSPAEATVPAGRATGETVEREGAGDGAA
;
A
#
# COMPACT_ATOMS: atom_id res chain seq x y z
N MET A 1 -5.95 42.01 -7.24
CA MET A 1 -6.73 40.84 -6.80
C MET A 1 -6.20 39.64 -7.56
N THR A 2 -5.41 38.85 -6.84
CA THR A 2 -4.39 37.93 -7.34
C THR A 2 -4.95 36.52 -7.55
N SER A 3 -4.59 35.95 -8.68
CA SER A 3 -4.74 34.54 -9.05
C SER A 3 -4.02 33.63 -8.04
N THR A 4 -4.75 32.81 -7.29
CA THR A 4 -4.22 31.76 -6.40
C THR A 4 -4.77 30.37 -6.71
N GLY A 5 -5.37 30.15 -7.89
CA GLY A 5 -6.03 28.87 -8.22
C GLY A 5 -5.19 27.81 -8.95
N VAL A 6 -3.96 28.11 -9.38
CA VAL A 6 -3.20 27.23 -10.29
C VAL A 6 -2.00 26.52 -9.62
N SER A 7 -1.62 26.90 -8.40
CA SER A 7 -0.43 26.32 -7.75
C SER A 7 -0.70 25.08 -6.90
N GLU A 8 -1.93 24.86 -6.42
CA GLU A 8 -2.25 23.70 -5.55
C GLU A 8 -2.52 22.41 -6.34
N THR A 9 -3.03 22.50 -7.57
CA THR A 9 -3.16 21.34 -8.47
C THR A 9 -1.80 20.88 -9.00
N ALA A 10 -0.83 21.79 -9.10
CA ALA A 10 0.53 21.48 -9.53
C ALA A 10 1.35 20.72 -8.47
N THR A 11 1.14 20.95 -7.18
CA THR A 11 1.86 20.25 -6.10
C THR A 11 1.39 18.81 -5.93
N GLY A 12 0.08 18.54 -6.03
CA GLY A 12 -0.47 17.18 -5.98
C GLY A 12 -0.13 16.35 -7.22
N ALA A 13 -0.21 16.94 -8.42
CA ALA A 13 0.22 16.26 -9.64
C ALA A 13 1.74 16.00 -9.67
N ALA A 14 2.54 16.93 -9.12
CA ALA A 14 3.99 16.76 -9.00
C ALA A 14 4.38 15.70 -7.96
N SER A 15 3.65 15.55 -6.84
CA SER A 15 3.92 14.50 -5.85
C SER A 15 3.55 13.12 -6.38
N ILE A 16 2.39 12.99 -7.03
CA ILE A 16 1.96 11.75 -7.72
C ILE A 16 2.98 11.37 -8.81
N GLY A 17 3.46 12.34 -9.59
CA GLY A 17 4.51 12.12 -10.58
C GLY A 17 5.83 11.63 -9.98
N LYS A 18 6.28 12.22 -8.86
CA LYS A 18 7.50 11.79 -8.15
C LYS A 18 7.36 10.38 -7.60
N TYR A 19 6.23 10.06 -6.98
CA TYR A 19 5.94 8.72 -6.46
C TYR A 19 5.96 7.68 -7.59
N PHE A 20 5.22 7.94 -8.68
CA PHE A 20 5.19 7.07 -9.84
C PHE A 20 6.60 6.83 -10.40
N VAL A 21 7.40 7.88 -10.54
CA VAL A 21 8.77 7.76 -11.04
C VAL A 21 9.64 6.92 -10.09
N ALA A 22 9.63 7.23 -8.80
CA ALA A 22 10.50 6.58 -7.82
C ALA A 22 10.12 5.11 -7.58
N VAL A 23 8.84 4.82 -7.38
CA VAL A 23 8.35 3.48 -6.98
C VAL A 23 8.06 2.61 -8.19
N SER A 24 7.60 3.18 -9.31
CA SER A 24 7.18 2.38 -10.47
C SER A 24 8.15 2.46 -11.64
N LEU A 25 8.51 3.65 -12.11
CA LEU A 25 9.31 3.79 -13.32
C LEU A 25 10.74 3.29 -13.11
N VAL A 26 11.45 3.78 -12.09
CA VAL A 26 12.87 3.46 -11.87
C VAL A 26 13.12 1.95 -11.74
N PRO A 27 12.41 1.18 -10.89
CA PRO A 27 12.63 -0.27 -10.81
C PRO A 27 12.28 -1.01 -12.11
N SER A 28 11.25 -0.55 -12.83
CA SER A 28 10.85 -1.14 -14.11
C SER A 28 11.87 -0.88 -15.21
N THR A 29 12.46 0.31 -15.23
CA THR A 29 13.57 0.70 -16.10
C THR A 29 14.80 -0.14 -15.83
N VAL A 30 15.19 -0.33 -14.56
CA VAL A 30 16.33 -1.19 -14.21
C VAL A 30 16.11 -2.63 -14.67
N LEU A 31 14.94 -3.20 -14.41
CA LEU A 31 14.60 -4.55 -14.86
C LEU A 31 14.64 -4.66 -16.39
N THR A 32 14.03 -3.72 -17.10
CA THR A 32 13.97 -3.74 -18.57
C THR A 32 15.36 -3.61 -19.17
N ALA A 33 16.21 -2.73 -18.62
CA ALA A 33 17.60 -2.59 -19.08
C ALA A 33 18.37 -3.89 -18.90
N TYR A 34 18.23 -4.52 -17.74
CA TYR A 34 18.87 -5.78 -17.42
C TYR A 34 18.43 -6.90 -18.37
N LEU A 35 17.11 -7.06 -18.56
CA LEU A 35 16.56 -8.10 -19.44
C LEU A 35 16.93 -7.89 -20.91
N SER A 36 16.88 -6.65 -21.41
CA SER A 36 17.29 -6.32 -22.77
C SER A 36 18.76 -6.66 -22.99
N LEU A 37 19.64 -6.30 -22.04
CA LEU A 37 21.05 -6.63 -22.12
C LEU A 37 21.30 -8.14 -22.06
N LEU A 38 20.59 -8.84 -21.17
CA LEU A 38 20.68 -10.29 -21.01
C LEU A 38 20.25 -11.04 -22.27
N VAL A 39 19.13 -10.66 -22.88
CA VAL A 39 18.66 -11.26 -24.13
C VAL A 39 19.65 -10.99 -25.26
N LYS A 40 20.14 -9.75 -25.38
CA LYS A 40 21.04 -9.35 -26.47
C LYS A 40 22.46 -9.94 -26.33
N SER A 41 22.91 -10.22 -25.11
CA SER A 41 24.19 -10.88 -24.84
C SER A 41 24.16 -12.38 -25.08
N THR A 42 22.99 -13.00 -25.07
CA THR A 42 22.82 -14.45 -25.28
C THR A 42 22.90 -14.80 -26.76
N ARG A 43 23.92 -15.56 -27.17
CA ARG A 43 24.03 -16.12 -28.54
C ARG A 43 24.20 -17.63 -28.48
N HIS A 44 23.87 -18.33 -29.57
CA HIS A 44 24.04 -19.79 -29.64
C HIS A 44 25.51 -20.22 -29.39
N SER A 45 26.48 -19.41 -29.80
CA SER A 45 27.91 -19.66 -29.66
C SER A 45 28.51 -19.29 -28.30
N GLY A 46 27.78 -18.60 -27.43
CA GLY A 46 28.31 -18.07 -26.16
C GLY A 46 27.63 -16.78 -25.71
N VAL A 47 28.22 -16.12 -24.70
CA VAL A 47 27.68 -14.90 -24.10
C VAL A 47 28.63 -13.73 -24.34
N GLU A 48 28.15 -12.67 -24.98
CA GLU A 48 28.95 -11.55 -25.48
C GLU A 48 28.40 -10.18 -25.01
N PHE A 49 28.57 -9.86 -23.72
CA PHE A 49 28.04 -8.62 -23.13
C PHE A 49 28.60 -7.34 -23.78
N VAL A 50 29.89 -7.32 -24.10
CA VAL A 50 30.53 -6.12 -24.69
C VAL A 50 29.96 -5.83 -26.07
N ALA A 51 29.75 -6.87 -26.89
CA ALA A 51 29.11 -6.72 -28.20
C ALA A 51 27.65 -6.28 -28.06
N ALA A 52 26.92 -6.83 -27.09
CA ALA A 52 25.54 -6.44 -26.82
C ALA A 52 25.42 -4.94 -26.49
N VAL A 53 26.27 -4.41 -25.61
CA VAL A 53 26.29 -2.97 -25.27
C VAL A 53 26.66 -2.11 -26.48
N ARG A 54 27.69 -2.50 -27.24
CA ARG A 54 28.14 -1.73 -28.42
C ARG A 54 27.12 -1.69 -29.55
N SER A 55 26.24 -2.68 -29.61
CA SER A 55 25.20 -2.79 -30.64
C SER A 55 23.92 -2.04 -30.29
N LEU A 56 23.84 -1.36 -29.15
CA LEU A 56 22.67 -0.57 -28.76
C LEU A 56 22.47 0.60 -29.73
N ASP A 57 21.29 0.69 -30.31
CA ASP A 57 20.90 1.77 -31.22
C ASP A 57 19.71 2.59 -30.67
N LEU A 58 19.26 3.59 -31.44
CA LEU A 58 18.14 4.43 -31.05
C LEU A 58 16.81 3.65 -30.98
N ARG A 59 16.67 2.59 -31.78
CA ARG A 59 15.48 1.74 -31.77
C ARG A 59 15.41 0.94 -30.47
N ASP A 60 16.53 0.38 -30.02
CA ASP A 60 16.64 -0.31 -28.74
C ASP A 60 16.32 0.64 -27.58
N ALA A 61 16.84 1.87 -27.63
CA ALA A 61 16.55 2.89 -26.61
C ALA A 61 15.05 3.24 -26.57
N ALA A 62 14.39 3.35 -27.73
CA ALA A 62 12.96 3.60 -27.82
C ALA A 62 12.12 2.42 -27.29
N ILE A 63 12.45 1.18 -27.69
CA ILE A 63 11.79 -0.04 -27.20
C ILE A 63 11.96 -0.15 -25.68
N PHE A 64 13.17 0.09 -25.19
CA PHE A 64 13.49 0.10 -23.77
C PHE A 64 12.64 1.12 -23.00
N GLY A 65 12.55 2.37 -23.48
CA GLY A 65 11.74 3.41 -22.85
C GLY A 65 10.26 3.06 -22.80
N ILE A 66 9.71 2.57 -23.92
CA ILE A 66 8.30 2.15 -24.01
C ILE A 66 8.03 0.95 -23.10
N ALA A 67 8.88 -0.09 -23.15
CA ALA A 67 8.72 -1.27 -22.32
C ALA A 67 8.81 -0.93 -20.83
N SER A 68 9.74 -0.06 -20.44
CA SER A 68 9.88 0.41 -19.05
C SER A 68 8.62 1.15 -18.58
N LEU A 69 8.05 2.01 -19.43
CA LEU A 69 6.82 2.74 -19.12
C LEU A 69 5.61 1.80 -19.02
N LEU A 70 5.45 0.89 -19.98
CA LEU A 70 4.35 -0.09 -19.97
C LEU A 70 4.43 -0.99 -18.74
N LEU A 71 5.63 -1.45 -18.38
CA LEU A 71 5.85 -2.25 -17.19
C LEU A 71 5.53 -1.45 -15.92
N ALA A 72 5.95 -0.19 -15.86
CA ALA A 72 5.64 0.70 -14.75
C ALA A 72 4.12 0.87 -14.56
N LEU A 73 3.39 1.14 -15.65
CA LEU A 73 1.92 1.24 -15.66
C LEU A 73 1.25 -0.08 -15.26
N ALA A 74 1.69 -1.21 -15.81
CA ALA A 74 1.09 -2.51 -15.56
C ALA A 74 1.23 -2.95 -14.09
N PHE A 75 2.36 -2.65 -13.46
CA PHE A 75 2.61 -3.00 -12.06
C PHE A 75 2.05 -2.00 -11.05
N HIS A 76 1.69 -0.79 -11.47
CA HIS A 76 1.09 0.21 -10.57
C HIS A 76 -0.16 -0.30 -9.85
N PRO A 77 -1.21 -0.84 -10.53
CA PRO A 77 -2.38 -1.38 -9.84
C PRO A 77 -2.07 -2.64 -9.01
N LEU A 78 -0.95 -3.33 -9.28
CA LEU A 78 -0.56 -4.54 -8.57
C LEU A 78 0.23 -4.26 -7.29
N GLN A 79 0.53 -2.98 -6.96
CA GLN A 79 1.33 -2.62 -5.79
C GLN A 79 0.77 -3.22 -4.49
N TYR A 80 -0.53 -3.05 -4.27
CA TYR A 80 -1.18 -3.59 -3.07
C TYR A 80 -1.13 -5.13 -3.02
N ALA A 81 -1.40 -5.79 -4.15
CA ALA A 81 -1.33 -7.25 -4.25
C ALA A 81 0.10 -7.79 -4.01
N LEU A 82 1.13 -7.06 -4.46
CA LEU A 82 2.53 -7.41 -4.21
C LEU A 82 2.89 -7.32 -2.73
N VAL A 83 2.43 -6.28 -2.04
CA VAL A 83 2.64 -6.15 -0.59
C VAL A 83 1.91 -7.28 0.13
N GLN A 84 0.65 -7.56 -0.20
CA GLN A 84 -0.12 -8.67 0.38
C GLN A 84 0.56 -10.04 0.16
N LEU A 85 1.12 -10.28 -1.04
CA LEU A 85 1.88 -11.48 -1.34
C LEU A 85 3.09 -11.63 -0.41
N PHE A 86 3.82 -10.53 -0.18
CA PHE A 86 4.99 -10.48 0.71
C PHE A 86 4.63 -10.50 2.19
N GLU A 87 3.42 -10.07 2.56
CA GLU A 87 2.86 -10.24 3.91
C GLU A 87 2.52 -11.71 4.19
N GLY A 88 2.11 -12.45 3.17
CA GLY A 88 1.79 -13.88 3.28
C GLY A 88 0.33 -14.22 2.93
N TYR A 89 -0.42 -13.29 2.35
CA TYR A 89 -1.77 -13.55 1.85
C TYR A 89 -1.70 -14.23 0.47
N TRP A 90 -1.41 -15.52 0.46
CA TRP A 90 -1.22 -16.31 -0.76
C TRP A 90 -2.51 -16.83 -1.41
N GLY A 91 -3.67 -16.42 -0.89
CA GLY A 91 -4.99 -16.84 -1.35
C GLY A 91 -5.50 -18.14 -0.71
N THR A 92 -6.65 -18.61 -1.20
CA THR A 92 -7.45 -19.70 -0.59
C THR A 92 -7.26 -21.06 -1.25
N SER A 93 -6.36 -21.17 -2.23
CA SER A 93 -6.09 -22.45 -2.89
C SER A 93 -5.51 -23.48 -1.91
N ARG A 94 -5.80 -24.76 -2.11
CA ARG A 94 -5.32 -25.85 -1.21
C ARG A 94 -3.80 -25.83 -1.04
N LEU A 95 -3.06 -25.53 -2.11
CA LEU A 95 -1.61 -25.43 -2.06
C LEU A 95 -1.15 -24.21 -1.27
N ALA A 96 -1.72 -23.03 -1.54
CA ALA A 96 -1.39 -21.79 -0.82
C ALA A 96 -1.66 -21.94 0.69
N VAL A 97 -2.82 -22.49 1.06
CA VAL A 97 -3.18 -22.73 2.46
C VAL A 97 -2.20 -23.70 3.13
N ARG A 98 -1.84 -24.80 2.47
CA ARG A 98 -0.85 -25.76 3.01
C ARG A 98 0.51 -25.09 3.23
N LEU A 99 1.00 -24.33 2.25
CA LEU A 99 2.25 -23.61 2.37
C LEU A 99 2.20 -22.59 3.51
N ALA A 100 1.10 -21.84 3.61
CA ALA A 100 0.88 -20.86 4.66
C ALA A 100 0.88 -21.51 6.05
N VAL A 101 0.16 -22.62 6.24
CA VAL A 101 0.13 -23.37 7.51
C VAL A 101 1.53 -23.86 7.92
N VAL A 102 2.30 -24.41 6.98
CA VAL A 102 3.68 -24.86 7.25
C VAL A 102 4.57 -23.68 7.64
N ALA A 103 4.48 -22.57 6.93
CA ALA A 103 5.26 -21.36 7.21
C ALA A 103 4.87 -20.72 8.56
N ILE A 104 3.57 -20.63 8.88
CA ILE A 104 3.06 -20.18 10.18
C ILE A 104 3.57 -21.09 11.29
N GLY A 105 3.52 -22.42 11.10
CA GLY A 105 4.05 -23.38 12.06
C GLY A 105 5.53 -23.14 12.36
N ARG A 106 6.35 -22.93 11.31
CA ARG A 106 7.77 -22.58 11.47
C ARG A 106 7.97 -21.28 12.26
N HIS A 107 7.19 -20.26 11.95
CA HIS A 107 7.25 -18.97 12.64
C HIS A 107 6.81 -19.07 14.11
N ARG A 108 5.76 -19.84 14.41
CA ARG A 108 5.33 -20.10 15.79
C ARG A 108 6.40 -20.83 16.60
N THR A 109 7.01 -21.87 16.04
CA THR A 109 8.12 -22.59 16.68
C THR A 109 9.30 -21.65 16.92
N LYS A 110 9.70 -20.85 15.93
CA LYS A 110 10.79 -19.90 16.08
C LYS A 110 10.49 -18.84 17.14
N ARG A 111 9.26 -18.33 17.19
CA ARG A 111 8.83 -17.40 18.23
C ARG A 111 8.91 -18.03 19.62
N GLY A 112 8.45 -19.26 19.79
CA GLY A 112 8.57 -19.99 21.06
C GLY A 112 10.02 -20.13 21.54
N GLN A 113 10.93 -20.50 20.62
CA GLN A 113 12.37 -20.56 20.91
C GLN A 113 12.93 -19.21 21.37
N LEU A 114 12.54 -18.12 20.73
CA LEU A 114 12.98 -16.77 21.11
C LEU A 114 12.41 -16.36 22.48
N ASP A 115 11.18 -16.76 22.81
CA ASP A 115 10.58 -16.50 24.14
C ASP A 115 11.37 -17.24 25.24
N ASP A 116 11.73 -18.50 25.00
CA ASP A 116 12.57 -19.29 25.91
C ASP A 116 13.98 -18.68 26.06
N GLU A 117 14.60 -18.22 24.96
CA GLU A 117 15.90 -17.52 24.99
C GLU A 117 15.82 -16.21 25.78
N TRP A 118 14.79 -15.40 25.57
CA TRP A 118 14.57 -14.15 26.30
C TRP A 118 14.38 -14.40 27.80
N ARG A 119 13.53 -15.37 28.20
CA ARG A 119 13.32 -15.73 29.60
C ARG A 119 14.59 -16.22 30.28
N ARG A 120 15.39 -17.06 29.60
CA ARG A 120 16.67 -17.55 30.13
C ARG A 120 17.69 -16.45 30.35
N GLY A 121 17.73 -15.45 29.48
CA GLY A 121 18.59 -14.27 29.62
C GLY A 121 18.12 -13.30 30.71
N ALA A 122 16.81 -13.19 30.93
CA ALA A 122 16.24 -12.30 31.96
C ALA A 122 16.45 -12.80 33.40
N VAL A 123 16.51 -14.12 33.60
CA VAL A 123 16.64 -14.75 34.93
C VAL A 123 18.10 -14.77 35.43
N ARG A 124 19.10 -14.77 34.54
CA ARG A 124 20.52 -14.80 34.92
C ARG A 124 21.09 -13.38 34.96
N ARG A 125 21.11 -12.77 36.15
CA ARG A 125 21.61 -11.41 36.36
C ARG A 125 23.10 -11.29 36.71
N ASP A 126 23.75 -12.37 37.12
CA ASP A 126 25.07 -12.26 37.72
C ASP A 126 26.10 -13.03 36.86
N ASP A 127 27.05 -12.28 36.29
CA ASP A 127 28.33 -12.70 35.68
C ASP A 127 28.39 -13.30 34.26
N ALA A 128 27.28 -13.46 33.53
CA ALA A 128 27.30 -14.04 32.19
C ALA A 128 26.90 -13.06 31.07
N ILE A 129 27.89 -12.38 30.47
CA ILE A 129 27.69 -11.42 29.34
C ILE A 129 26.99 -12.09 28.15
N GLY A 130 27.34 -13.34 27.82
CA GLY A 130 26.78 -14.08 26.68
C GLY A 130 25.25 -14.30 26.77
N PRO A 131 24.74 -14.93 27.84
CA PRO A 131 23.30 -15.13 28.06
C PRO A 131 22.48 -13.84 28.08
N VAL A 132 23.02 -12.74 28.63
CA VAL A 132 22.35 -11.43 28.65
C VAL A 132 22.24 -10.87 27.23
N PHE A 133 23.33 -10.88 26.45
CA PHE A 133 23.32 -10.44 25.06
C PHE A 133 22.32 -11.24 24.21
N MET A 134 22.33 -12.57 24.34
CA MET A 134 21.39 -13.45 23.62
C MET A 134 19.95 -13.18 24.03
N GLY A 135 19.67 -12.91 25.31
CA GLY A 135 18.34 -12.54 25.77
C GLY A 135 17.85 -11.20 25.19
N GLN A 136 18.73 -10.21 25.04
CA GLN A 136 18.42 -8.93 24.41
C GLN A 136 18.16 -9.08 22.90
N GLU A 137 18.97 -9.87 22.19
CA GLU A 137 18.75 -10.13 20.77
C GLU A 137 17.47 -10.94 20.54
N ALA A 138 17.19 -11.92 21.39
CA ALA A 138 15.92 -12.65 21.38
C ALA A 138 14.74 -11.70 21.57
N ARG A 139 14.84 -10.74 22.51
CA ARG A 139 13.82 -9.70 22.70
C ARG A 139 13.64 -8.83 21.47
N ARG A 140 14.73 -8.39 20.83
CA ARG A 140 14.69 -7.62 19.58
C ARG A 140 13.96 -8.39 18.48
N LEU A 141 14.23 -9.68 18.33
CA LEU A 141 13.59 -10.53 17.33
C LEU A 141 12.11 -10.82 17.65
N LEU A 142 11.77 -10.96 18.94
CA LEU A 142 10.38 -11.13 19.40
C LEU A 142 9.52 -9.89 19.10
N ASN A 143 10.10 -8.68 19.16
CA ASN A 143 9.40 -7.45 18.82
C ASN A 143 8.96 -7.39 17.34
N GLY A 144 9.46 -8.30 16.48
CA GLY A 144 8.98 -8.44 15.10
C GLY A 144 7.81 -9.41 14.93
N TYR A 145 7.24 -9.95 16.01
CA TYR A 145 6.12 -10.89 15.98
C TYR A 145 4.88 -10.34 16.70
N PRO A 146 3.67 -10.73 16.25
CA PRO A 146 2.44 -10.38 16.96
C PRO A 146 2.41 -10.94 18.39
N ASN A 147 1.83 -10.18 19.33
CA ASN A 147 1.69 -10.60 20.72
C ASN A 147 0.83 -11.86 20.85
N ASP A 148 -0.25 -11.98 20.07
CA ASP A 148 -1.08 -13.17 19.99
C ASP A 148 -0.46 -14.23 19.05
N PRO A 149 -0.11 -15.44 19.53
CA PRO A 149 0.36 -16.55 18.70
C PRO A 149 -0.61 -16.97 17.60
N GLY A 150 -1.92 -16.74 17.81
CA GLY A 150 -2.98 -16.98 16.84
C GLY A 150 -2.83 -16.13 15.58
N ARG A 151 -2.24 -14.93 15.69
CA ARG A 151 -2.13 -13.94 14.61
C ARG A 151 -0.82 -13.99 13.82
N VAL A 152 0.07 -14.94 14.09
CA VAL A 152 1.33 -15.13 13.35
C VAL A 152 1.06 -15.41 11.86
N LEU A 153 1.79 -14.71 10.99
CA LEU A 153 1.68 -14.81 9.53
C LEU A 153 2.81 -15.66 8.90
N PRO A 154 2.64 -16.11 7.64
CA PRO A 154 3.61 -16.96 6.93
C PRO A 154 4.99 -16.34 6.68
N THR A 155 5.11 -15.00 6.74
CA THR A 155 6.34 -14.29 6.36
C THR A 155 6.85 -13.41 7.49
N ARG A 156 8.14 -13.07 7.45
CA ARG A 156 8.72 -12.11 8.41
C ARG A 156 8.14 -10.72 8.25
N LEU A 157 7.95 -10.25 7.01
CA LEU A 157 7.37 -8.94 6.74
C LEU A 157 5.95 -8.84 7.30
N GLY A 158 5.10 -9.81 7.01
CA GLY A 158 3.74 -9.86 7.54
C GLY A 158 3.71 -9.92 9.06
N ASN A 159 4.58 -10.70 9.69
CA ASN A 159 4.66 -10.75 11.16
C ASN A 159 4.98 -9.38 11.79
N VAL A 160 5.86 -8.59 11.17
CA VAL A 160 6.19 -7.23 11.63
C VAL A 160 4.99 -6.29 11.43
N LEU A 161 4.39 -6.28 10.24
CA LEU A 161 3.23 -5.42 9.97
C LEU A 161 2.07 -5.76 10.91
N ARG A 162 1.78 -7.05 11.09
CA ARG A 162 0.77 -7.56 12.02
C ARG A 162 1.08 -7.26 13.48
N HIS A 163 2.35 -7.20 13.86
CA HIS A 163 2.76 -6.74 15.20
C HIS A 163 2.31 -5.29 15.41
N TYR A 164 2.65 -4.40 14.48
CA TYR A 164 2.31 -2.98 14.60
C TYR A 164 0.82 -2.68 14.41
N GLU A 165 0.09 -3.45 13.59
CA GLU A 165 -1.38 -3.39 13.53
C GLU A 165 -2.03 -3.58 14.92
N GLY A 166 -1.49 -4.53 15.70
CA GLY A 166 -1.97 -4.81 17.05
C GLY A 166 -1.37 -3.95 18.15
N LEU A 167 -0.28 -3.22 17.88
CA LEU A 167 0.41 -2.35 18.84
C LEU A 167 -0.09 -0.90 18.75
N ALA A 168 -0.23 -0.38 17.52
CA ALA A 168 -0.59 1.00 17.27
C ALA A 168 -2.01 1.29 17.78
N GLY A 169 -2.14 2.25 18.70
CA GLY A 169 -3.42 2.60 19.33
C GLY A 169 -3.90 1.65 20.43
N ALA A 170 -3.29 0.48 20.62
CA ALA A 170 -3.75 -0.55 21.55
C ALA A 170 -3.77 -0.09 23.01
N ALA A 171 -2.83 0.80 23.38
CA ALA A 171 -2.81 1.40 24.72
C ALA A 171 -4.09 2.18 25.05
N TYR A 172 -4.79 2.70 24.02
CA TYR A 172 -5.97 3.57 24.12
C TYR A 172 -7.26 2.89 23.67
N GLY A 173 -7.23 1.60 23.29
CA GLY A 173 -8.40 0.92 22.72
C GLY A 173 -8.74 1.35 21.29
N ILE A 174 -7.77 1.93 20.56
CA ILE A 174 -7.95 2.38 19.18
C ILE A 174 -7.47 1.28 18.23
N GLU A 175 -8.36 0.84 17.33
CA GLU A 175 -8.03 -0.10 16.25
C GLU A 175 -7.37 0.65 15.09
N SER A 176 -6.05 0.46 14.93
CA SER A 176 -5.23 1.19 13.94
C SER A 176 -5.80 1.20 12.53
N ILE A 177 -6.31 0.07 12.02
CA ILE A 177 -6.79 -0.07 10.65
C ILE A 177 -8.05 0.76 10.41
N SER A 178 -9.05 0.64 11.29
CA SER A 178 -10.34 1.34 11.16
C SER A 178 -10.25 2.83 11.50
N SER A 179 -9.32 3.22 12.38
CA SER A 179 -9.14 4.62 12.75
C SER A 179 -8.22 5.39 11.80
N ALA A 180 -7.31 4.72 11.06
CA ALA A 180 -6.28 5.38 10.27
C ALA A 180 -6.80 6.45 9.28
N PRO A 181 -7.86 6.21 8.47
CA PRO A 181 -8.37 7.23 7.55
C PRO A 181 -8.90 8.46 8.29
N ARG A 182 -9.57 8.26 9.42
CA ARG A 182 -10.15 9.34 10.24
C ARG A 182 -9.06 10.14 10.95
N ILE A 183 -8.03 9.46 11.47
CA ILE A 183 -6.84 10.10 12.06
C ILE A 183 -6.08 10.89 11.01
N ALA A 184 -5.98 10.38 9.78
CA ALA A 184 -5.30 11.10 8.71
C ALA A 184 -5.96 12.44 8.37
N MET A 185 -7.29 12.55 8.52
CA MET A 185 -8.05 13.79 8.27
C MET A 185 -7.85 14.87 9.35
N VAL A 186 -7.32 14.51 10.51
CA VAL A 186 -7.07 15.45 11.63
C VAL A 186 -5.58 15.67 11.89
N ALA A 187 -4.72 14.87 11.25
CA ALA A 187 -3.27 14.97 11.33
C ALA A 187 -2.73 16.16 10.55
N GLU A 188 -1.55 16.64 10.96
CA GLU A 188 -0.85 17.69 10.23
C GLU A 188 -0.14 17.12 8.99
N GLU A 189 0.01 17.93 7.94
CA GLU A 189 0.66 17.50 6.69
C GLU A 189 2.07 16.93 6.94
N ARG A 190 2.83 17.50 7.89
CA ARG A 190 4.16 17.00 8.25
C ARG A 190 4.13 15.56 8.76
N GLU A 191 3.10 15.21 9.54
CA GLU A 191 2.94 13.90 10.16
C GLU A 191 2.51 12.87 9.11
N LEU A 192 1.57 13.26 8.24
CA LEU A 192 1.15 12.46 7.08
C LEU A 192 2.32 12.17 6.14
N ASN A 193 3.08 13.19 5.78
CA ASN A 193 4.26 13.05 4.93
C ASN A 193 5.31 12.12 5.54
N TYR A 194 5.50 12.15 6.86
CA TYR A 194 6.41 11.22 7.53
C TYR A 194 5.95 9.77 7.38
N LEU A 195 4.67 9.47 7.61
CA LEU A 195 4.10 8.13 7.44
C LEU A 195 4.16 7.69 5.96
N GLU A 196 3.76 8.56 5.04
CA GLU A 196 3.75 8.30 3.61
C GLU A 196 5.15 7.96 3.10
N ASN A 197 6.18 8.72 3.50
CA ASN A 197 7.56 8.45 3.14
C ASN A 197 8.03 7.05 3.57
N GLN A 198 7.60 6.55 4.73
CA GLN A 198 7.92 5.18 5.16
C GLN A 198 7.17 4.13 4.33
N ARG A 199 5.90 4.38 4.00
CA ARG A 199 5.12 3.51 3.11
C ARG A 199 5.78 3.43 1.72
N ILE A 200 6.16 4.56 1.14
CA ILE A 200 6.82 4.63 -0.18
C ILE A 200 8.11 3.81 -0.18
N GLN A 201 8.93 3.94 0.87
CA GLN A 201 10.16 3.16 1.00
C GLN A 201 9.89 1.66 1.12
N LEU A 202 8.85 1.27 1.87
CA LEU A 202 8.46 -0.13 2.03
C LEU A 202 8.02 -0.73 0.69
N GLU A 203 7.13 -0.03 -0.03
CA GLU A 203 6.65 -0.45 -1.34
C GLU A 203 7.77 -0.57 -2.36
N LEU A 204 8.70 0.39 -2.38
CA LEU A 204 9.89 0.34 -3.22
C LEU A 204 10.76 -0.87 -2.90
N ALA A 205 11.01 -1.17 -1.63
CA ALA A 205 11.83 -2.30 -1.20
C ALA A 205 11.18 -3.65 -1.58
N VAL A 206 9.86 -3.79 -1.40
CA VAL A 206 9.10 -4.97 -1.83
C VAL A 206 9.17 -5.14 -3.34
N ARG A 207 8.94 -4.06 -4.10
CA ARG A 207 8.97 -4.10 -5.57
C ARG A 207 10.37 -4.42 -6.09
N ALA A 208 11.41 -3.79 -5.56
CA ALA A 208 12.79 -4.08 -5.91
C ALA A 208 13.13 -5.56 -5.64
N SER A 209 12.65 -6.12 -4.52
CA SER A 209 12.81 -7.53 -4.22
C SER A 209 12.12 -8.42 -5.27
N PHE A 210 10.85 -8.15 -5.56
CA PHE A 210 10.07 -8.92 -6.52
C PHE A 210 10.67 -8.87 -7.94
N LEU A 211 10.95 -7.67 -8.47
CA LEU A 211 11.50 -7.53 -9.82
C LEU A 211 12.90 -8.14 -9.94
N SER A 212 13.69 -8.11 -8.86
CA SER A 212 14.99 -8.79 -8.84
C SER A 212 14.85 -10.32 -8.80
N LEU A 213 13.80 -10.88 -8.16
CA LEU A 213 13.48 -12.31 -8.29
C LEU A 213 13.08 -12.68 -9.72
N VAL A 214 12.29 -11.83 -10.38
CA VAL A 214 11.93 -12.01 -11.80
C VAL A 214 13.19 -11.99 -12.68
N ALA A 215 14.08 -11.02 -12.46
CA ALA A 215 15.37 -10.95 -13.14
C ALA A 215 16.21 -12.21 -12.91
N CYS A 216 16.30 -12.69 -11.66
CA CYS A 216 17.00 -13.92 -11.31
C CYS A 216 16.45 -15.13 -12.07
N ALA A 217 15.13 -15.32 -12.06
CA ALA A 217 14.48 -16.41 -12.79
C ALA A 217 14.75 -16.31 -14.30
N ALA A 218 14.64 -15.12 -14.89
CA ALA A 218 14.95 -14.89 -16.30
C ALA A 218 16.42 -15.23 -16.62
N THR A 219 17.37 -14.87 -15.76
CA THR A 219 18.79 -15.22 -15.92
C THR A 219 19.01 -16.72 -15.88
N VAL A 220 18.40 -17.43 -14.93
CA VAL A 220 18.50 -18.90 -14.87
C VAL A 220 17.94 -19.53 -16.14
N ILE A 221 16.76 -19.09 -16.60
CA ILE A 221 16.10 -19.64 -17.79
C ILE A 221 16.92 -19.39 -19.06
N LEU A 222 17.34 -18.15 -19.30
CA LEU A 222 18.07 -17.77 -20.52
C LEU A 222 19.49 -18.35 -20.53
N MET A 223 20.14 -18.44 -19.37
CA MET A 223 21.51 -18.95 -19.26
C MET A 223 21.60 -20.45 -19.02
N TRP A 224 20.48 -21.19 -18.92
CA TRP A 224 20.49 -22.62 -18.54
C TRP A 224 21.40 -23.48 -19.42
N ARG A 225 21.52 -23.14 -20.71
CA ARG A 225 22.36 -23.86 -21.67
C ARG A 225 23.80 -23.38 -21.74
N HIS A 226 24.14 -22.31 -21.03
CA HIS A 226 25.44 -21.64 -21.08
C HIS A 226 26.32 -21.93 -19.85
N GLY A 227 26.02 -22.97 -19.08
CA GLY A 227 26.88 -23.48 -18.00
C GLY A 227 27.09 -22.47 -16.87
N SER A 228 28.33 -22.07 -16.61
CA SER A 228 28.69 -21.18 -15.50
C SER A 228 28.06 -19.79 -15.59
N TRP A 229 27.60 -19.36 -16.76
CA TRP A 229 26.89 -18.08 -16.94
C TRP A 229 25.59 -17.99 -16.13
N MET A 230 25.01 -19.12 -15.71
CA MET A 230 23.87 -19.15 -14.79
C MET A 230 24.19 -18.53 -13.43
N LEU A 231 25.47 -18.52 -13.02
CA LEU A 231 25.91 -17.88 -11.78
C LEU A 231 25.69 -16.37 -11.79
N LEU A 232 25.49 -15.75 -12.96
CA LEU A 232 25.06 -14.36 -13.05
C LEU A 232 23.74 -14.11 -12.30
N ALA A 233 22.90 -15.13 -12.12
CA ALA A 233 21.65 -15.04 -11.35
C ALA A 233 21.88 -14.73 -9.85
N ILE A 234 23.11 -14.93 -9.33
CA ILE A 234 23.47 -14.56 -7.95
C ILE A 234 23.34 -13.05 -7.75
N VAL A 235 23.63 -12.24 -8.77
CA VAL A 235 23.55 -10.77 -8.68
C VAL A 235 22.11 -10.30 -8.40
N PRO A 236 21.12 -10.59 -9.26
CA PRO A 236 19.73 -10.21 -8.98
C PRO A 236 19.16 -10.95 -7.76
N TYR A 237 19.59 -12.17 -7.46
CA TYR A 237 19.20 -12.83 -6.20
C TYR A 237 19.69 -12.05 -4.96
N THR A 238 20.93 -11.54 -4.99
CA THR A 238 21.49 -10.75 -3.89
C THR A 238 20.73 -9.45 -3.71
N VAL A 239 20.41 -8.75 -4.80
CA VAL A 239 19.55 -7.55 -4.74
C VAL A 239 18.19 -7.92 -4.18
N ALA A 240 17.56 -9.01 -4.64
CA ALA A 240 16.28 -9.46 -4.13
C ALA A 240 16.28 -9.72 -2.62
N TYR A 241 17.31 -10.43 -2.14
CA TYR A 241 17.50 -10.76 -0.75
C TYR A 241 17.72 -9.50 0.11
N LEU A 242 18.62 -8.61 -0.30
CA LEU A 242 18.91 -7.37 0.42
C LEU A 242 17.69 -6.45 0.46
N SER A 243 16.97 -6.29 -0.65
CA SER A 243 15.73 -5.51 -0.71
C SER A 243 14.64 -6.08 0.21
N TYR A 244 14.47 -7.42 0.28
CA TYR A 244 13.54 -8.03 1.23
C TYR A 244 13.94 -7.80 2.68
N ARG A 245 15.23 -7.92 3.00
CA ARG A 245 15.76 -7.61 4.33
C ARG A 245 15.54 -6.14 4.69
N GLY A 246 15.74 -5.23 3.74
CA GLY A 246 15.44 -3.81 3.86
C GLY A 246 13.95 -3.55 4.11
N ALA A 247 13.06 -4.21 3.38
CA ALA A 247 11.60 -4.10 3.58
C ALA A 247 11.18 -4.46 5.01
N ILE A 248 11.78 -5.50 5.61
CA ILE A 248 11.50 -5.86 7.01
C ILE A 248 11.93 -4.74 7.98
N VAL A 249 13.06 -4.08 7.73
CA VAL A 249 13.52 -2.96 8.57
C VAL A 249 12.58 -1.77 8.41
N ILE A 250 12.26 -1.38 7.18
CA ILE A 250 11.35 -0.26 6.89
C ILE A 250 9.95 -0.51 7.45
N ALA A 251 9.49 -1.77 7.49
CA ALA A 251 8.20 -2.11 8.10
C ALA A 251 8.14 -1.79 9.60
N HIS A 252 9.26 -1.86 10.33
CA HIS A 252 9.28 -1.40 11.73
C HIS A 252 9.15 0.13 11.81
N GLU A 253 9.84 0.86 10.93
CA GLU A 253 9.76 2.32 10.87
C GLU A 253 8.36 2.79 10.46
N TYR A 254 7.75 2.15 9.47
CA TYR A 254 6.37 2.42 9.06
C TYR A 254 5.38 2.17 10.20
N GLY A 255 5.51 1.03 10.89
CA GLY A 255 4.65 0.69 12.02
C GLY A 255 4.82 1.64 13.22
N ALA A 256 6.06 2.05 13.51
CA ALA A 256 6.35 3.04 14.55
C ALA A 256 5.80 4.42 14.18
N ALA A 257 5.94 4.84 12.91
CA ALA A 257 5.35 6.07 12.40
C ALA A 257 3.82 6.06 12.51
N LEU A 258 3.16 4.94 12.21
CA LEU A 258 1.72 4.80 12.39
C LEU A 258 1.32 4.90 13.87
N ALA A 259 2.03 4.21 14.76
CA ALA A 259 1.77 4.32 16.20
C ALA A 259 1.92 5.77 16.69
N THR A 260 3.00 6.45 16.30
CA THR A 260 3.23 7.86 16.65
C THR A 260 2.15 8.77 16.08
N LEU A 261 1.70 8.54 14.84
CA LEU A 261 0.62 9.31 14.23
C LEU A 261 -0.67 9.21 15.06
N ILE A 262 -1.02 8.00 15.51
CA ILE A 262 -2.18 7.78 16.39
C ILE A 262 -1.97 8.45 17.74
N ASP A 263 -0.80 8.24 18.36
CA ASP A 263 -0.49 8.80 19.68
C ASP A 263 -0.65 10.32 19.69
N LEU A 264 -0.13 11.01 18.68
CA LEU A 264 -0.16 12.49 18.63
C LEU A 264 -1.54 13.05 18.26
N ASN A 265 -2.32 12.32 17.45
CA ASN A 265 -3.57 12.86 16.87
C ASN A 265 -4.85 12.31 17.50
N ARG A 266 -4.76 11.35 18.44
CA ARG A 266 -5.96 10.77 19.07
C ARG A 266 -6.88 11.81 19.70
N PHE A 267 -6.35 12.84 20.38
CA PHE A 267 -7.20 13.87 20.99
C PHE A 267 -7.77 14.86 19.96
N LYS A 268 -7.03 15.17 18.89
CA LYS A 268 -7.57 15.96 17.76
C LYS A 268 -8.78 15.26 17.13
N LEU A 269 -8.79 13.92 17.11
CA LEU A 269 -9.94 13.14 16.66
C LEU A 269 -11.15 13.33 17.58
N TYR A 270 -10.97 13.31 18.92
CA TYR A 270 -12.07 13.61 19.86
C TYR A 270 -12.65 15.01 19.61
N ASP A 271 -11.80 16.01 19.45
CA ASP A 271 -12.22 17.40 19.22
C ASP A 271 -13.06 17.53 17.93
N ARG A 272 -12.62 16.88 16.84
CA ARG A 272 -13.31 16.89 15.55
C ARG A 272 -14.59 16.07 15.53
N LEU A 273 -14.70 15.06 16.39
CA LEU A 273 -15.93 14.31 16.63
C LEU A 273 -16.85 14.98 17.67
N HIS A 274 -16.46 16.15 18.20
CA HIS A 274 -17.16 16.86 19.26
C HIS A 274 -17.40 16.00 20.52
N LEU A 275 -16.46 15.11 20.83
CA LEU A 275 -16.48 14.28 22.01
C LEU A 275 -15.71 14.96 23.14
N PRO A 276 -16.23 14.95 24.39
CA PRO A 276 -15.47 15.50 25.51
C PRO A 276 -14.18 14.70 25.74
N PRO A 277 -13.07 15.34 26.15
CA PRO A 277 -11.80 14.64 26.37
C PRO A 277 -11.93 13.64 27.53
N PRO A 278 -11.30 12.46 27.44
CA PRO A 278 -11.34 11.46 28.51
C PRO A 278 -10.53 11.93 29.73
N ARG A 279 -10.98 11.59 30.94
CA ARG A 279 -10.32 12.00 32.19
C ARG A 279 -9.12 11.16 32.56
N ASN A 280 -9.09 9.90 32.11
CA ASN A 280 -8.04 8.95 32.38
C ASN A 280 -8.02 7.86 31.30
N LEU A 281 -6.97 7.03 31.32
CA LEU A 281 -6.75 5.99 30.31
C LEU A 281 -7.85 4.90 30.32
N ALA A 282 -8.45 4.59 31.47
CA ALA A 282 -9.50 3.59 31.55
C ALA A 282 -10.78 4.07 30.87
N GLU A 283 -11.16 5.34 31.09
CA GLU A 283 -12.27 5.98 30.39
C GLU A 283 -11.99 6.11 28.89
N GLU A 284 -10.78 6.49 28.50
CA GLU A 284 -10.36 6.57 27.09
C GLU A 284 -10.56 5.22 26.38
N ARG A 285 -10.09 4.13 26.99
CA ARG A 285 -10.27 2.77 26.45
C ARG A 285 -11.74 2.40 26.29
N GLN A 286 -12.54 2.56 27.34
CA GLN A 286 -13.95 2.20 27.31
C GLN A 286 -14.71 2.97 26.22
N ARG A 287 -14.43 4.27 26.06
CA ARG A 287 -15.07 5.09 25.02
C ARG A 287 -14.59 4.72 23.62
N ASN A 288 -13.31 4.41 23.47
CA ASN A 288 -12.77 3.98 22.19
C ASN A 288 -13.29 2.61 21.77
N GLU A 289 -13.56 1.68 22.68
CA GLU A 289 -14.22 0.41 22.35
C GLU A 289 -15.56 0.64 21.62
N THR A 290 -16.41 1.51 22.16
CA THR A 290 -17.68 1.90 21.52
C THR A 290 -17.45 2.66 20.20
N LEU A 291 -16.45 3.54 20.15
CA LEU A 291 -16.14 4.30 18.94
C LEU A 291 -15.63 3.39 17.81
N MET A 292 -14.81 2.39 18.12
CA MET A 292 -14.31 1.42 17.15
C MET A 292 -15.43 0.52 16.64
N GLU A 293 -16.39 0.17 17.50
CA GLU A 293 -17.60 -0.55 17.07
C GLU A 293 -18.40 0.25 16.05
N LEU A 294 -18.63 1.54 16.30
CA LEU A 294 -19.28 2.44 15.35
C LEU A 294 -18.53 2.51 14.01
N PHE A 295 -17.20 2.68 14.07
CA PHE A 295 -16.37 2.76 12.86
C PHE A 295 -16.44 1.50 12.01
N ARG A 296 -16.53 0.33 12.65
CA ARG A 296 -16.63 -0.96 11.97
C ARG A 296 -17.99 -1.14 11.28
N LEU A 297 -19.07 -0.67 11.90
CA LEU A 297 -20.41 -0.73 11.32
C LEU A 297 -20.51 0.15 10.06
N ASP A 298 -19.95 1.36 10.10
CA ASP A 298 -19.88 2.24 8.92
C ASP A 298 -19.17 1.54 7.75
N ASP A 299 -18.03 0.89 8.03
CA ASP A 299 -17.23 0.20 7.01
C ASP A 299 -18.00 -0.99 6.40
N MET A 300 -18.73 -1.74 7.22
CA MET A 300 -19.55 -2.87 6.77
C MET A 300 -20.77 -2.42 5.95
N GLU A 301 -21.46 -1.36 6.37
CA GLU A 301 -22.61 -0.83 5.65
C GLU A 301 -22.18 -0.23 4.31
N MET A 302 -21.04 0.47 4.27
CA MET A 302 -20.44 0.96 3.03
C MET A 302 -20.04 -0.18 2.09
N ALA A 303 -19.46 -1.27 2.62
CA ALA A 303 -19.13 -2.45 1.81
C ALA A 303 -20.40 -3.10 1.23
N ALA A 304 -21.44 -3.29 2.03
CA ALA A 304 -22.72 -3.85 1.59
C ALA A 304 -23.41 -2.98 0.53
N ARG A 305 -23.39 -1.65 0.67
CA ARG A 305 -23.90 -0.71 -0.33
C ARG A 305 -23.08 -0.73 -1.62
N THR A 306 -21.75 -0.86 -1.52
CA THR A 306 -20.86 -0.97 -2.68
C THR A 306 -21.15 -2.25 -3.46
N GLU A 307 -21.30 -3.39 -2.77
CA GLU A 307 -21.69 -4.67 -3.38
C GLU A 307 -23.08 -4.59 -4.04
N ALA A 308 -24.08 -4.02 -3.35
CA ALA A 308 -25.42 -3.83 -3.91
C ALA A 308 -25.44 -2.88 -5.13
N SER A 309 -24.51 -1.92 -5.21
CA SER A 309 -24.37 -1.02 -6.36
C SER A 309 -23.61 -1.66 -7.54
N LEU A 310 -22.86 -2.74 -7.29
CA LEU A 310 -22.13 -3.52 -8.30
C LEU A 310 -22.97 -4.68 -8.87
N ASP A 311 -24.13 -4.98 -8.28
CA ASP A 311 -25.16 -5.78 -8.92
C ASP A 311 -25.72 -4.99 -10.11
N TYR A 312 -25.12 -5.22 -11.28
CA TYR A 312 -25.70 -4.77 -12.54
C TYR A 312 -27.13 -5.28 -12.62
N ALA A 313 -28.09 -4.36 -12.63
CA ALA A 313 -29.47 -4.68 -12.98
C ALA A 313 -29.44 -5.46 -14.30
N THR A 314 -29.72 -6.76 -14.23
CA THR A 314 -30.01 -7.54 -15.43
C THR A 314 -31.08 -6.78 -16.19
N PRO A 315 -30.83 -6.31 -17.43
CA PRO A 315 -31.85 -5.64 -18.18
C PRO A 315 -32.97 -6.66 -18.33
N THR A 316 -34.08 -6.41 -17.65
CA THR A 316 -35.30 -7.18 -17.83
C THR A 316 -35.58 -7.07 -19.30
N THR A 317 -35.36 -8.16 -20.04
CA THR A 317 -35.54 -8.18 -21.48
C THR A 317 -37.02 -7.99 -21.70
N GLY A 318 -37.40 -6.74 -21.96
CA GLY A 318 -38.77 -6.33 -22.20
C GLY A 318 -39.33 -7.17 -23.33
N SER A 319 -40.42 -7.85 -23.01
CA SER A 319 -41.32 -8.51 -23.95
C SER A 319 -41.48 -7.68 -25.22
N ALA A 320 -41.15 -8.28 -26.36
CA ALA A 320 -41.45 -7.74 -27.67
C ALA A 320 -42.97 -7.52 -27.80
N ALA A 321 -43.38 -6.28 -28.07
CA ALA A 321 -44.70 -5.95 -28.60
C ALA A 321 -44.57 -4.75 -29.55
N THR A 322 -44.45 -5.11 -30.83
CA THR A 322 -44.97 -4.50 -32.07
C THR A 322 -45.14 -2.97 -32.19
N PRO A 323 -44.60 -2.33 -33.25
CA PRO A 323 -44.88 -0.94 -33.58
C PRO A 323 -46.12 -0.81 -34.49
N ASP A 324 -46.98 0.19 -34.22
CA ASP A 324 -47.86 0.80 -35.23
C ASP A 324 -48.37 2.19 -34.74
N PRO A 325 -48.97 3.06 -35.57
CA PRO A 325 -48.28 4.07 -36.35
C PRO A 325 -48.70 5.52 -35.98
N SER A 326 -47.95 6.48 -36.54
CA SER A 326 -48.22 7.93 -36.49
C SER A 326 -49.64 8.31 -36.95
N PRO A 327 -50.18 9.41 -36.39
CA PRO A 327 -50.76 10.43 -37.27
C PRO A 327 -50.30 11.85 -36.94
N ALA A 328 -50.09 12.62 -38.00
CA ALA A 328 -50.00 14.08 -38.00
C ALA A 328 -51.38 14.71 -37.76
N GLU A 329 -51.45 15.82 -37.02
CA GLU A 329 -51.92 17.13 -37.54
C GLU A 329 -51.91 18.25 -36.47
N ALA A 330 -51.36 19.40 -36.90
CA ALA A 330 -51.69 20.80 -36.60
C ALA A 330 -52.23 21.25 -35.23
N THR A 331 -51.59 22.26 -34.62
CA THR A 331 -52.06 23.67 -34.69
C THR A 331 -51.13 24.65 -33.94
N VAL A 332 -50.91 25.83 -34.55
CA VAL A 332 -50.22 27.01 -34.01
C VAL A 332 -51.27 28.05 -33.60
N PRO A 333 -51.03 28.85 -32.54
CA PRO A 333 -51.04 30.33 -32.69
C PRO A 333 -49.85 30.96 -31.93
N ALA A 334 -49.05 31.87 -32.50
CA ALA A 334 -49.31 33.28 -32.83
C ALA A 334 -49.54 34.23 -31.63
N GLY A 335 -48.42 34.72 -31.06
CA GLY A 335 -48.11 36.14 -30.80
C GLY A 335 -48.94 36.99 -29.82
N ARG A 336 -48.26 37.59 -28.83
CA ARG A 336 -48.30 39.05 -28.59
C ARG A 336 -47.15 39.53 -27.70
N ALA A 337 -46.44 40.55 -28.18
CA ALA A 337 -45.45 41.35 -27.46
C ALA A 337 -46.11 42.56 -26.78
N THR A 338 -45.47 43.08 -25.73
CA THR A 338 -45.30 44.51 -25.32
C THR A 338 -44.90 44.52 -23.84
N GLY A 339 -43.67 44.90 -23.49
CA GLY A 339 -43.33 46.24 -22.95
C GLY A 339 -43.19 46.12 -21.42
N GLU A 340 -42.38 46.82 -20.67
CA GLU A 340 -41.53 47.99 -20.88
C GLU A 340 -40.56 48.08 -19.67
N THR A 341 -39.50 48.83 -19.84
CA THR A 341 -38.35 49.10 -18.96
C THR A 341 -38.64 49.92 -17.70
N VAL A 342 -37.62 50.01 -16.81
CA VAL A 342 -37.21 51.10 -15.86
C VAL A 342 -37.10 50.57 -14.40
N GLU A 343 -35.93 50.33 -13.81
CA GLU A 343 -34.86 51.22 -13.26
C GLU A 343 -35.16 51.84 -11.87
N ARG A 344 -34.12 51.81 -11.00
CA ARG A 344 -33.82 52.57 -9.76
C ARG A 344 -34.28 52.10 -8.36
N GLU A 345 -33.31 51.56 -7.64
CA GLU A 345 -32.56 52.20 -6.52
C GLU A 345 -33.34 53.01 -5.45
N GLY A 346 -33.14 52.66 -4.17
CA GLY A 346 -33.55 53.46 -3.03
C GLY A 346 -33.24 52.81 -1.68
N ALA A 347 -32.08 53.15 -1.12
CA ALA A 347 -31.74 52.94 0.28
C ALA A 347 -32.59 53.85 1.20
N GLY A 348 -32.88 53.39 2.43
CA GLY A 348 -33.63 54.17 3.42
C GLY A 348 -33.65 53.51 4.80
N ASP A 349 -32.84 54.10 5.67
CA ASP A 349 -32.60 53.90 7.10
C ASP A 349 -33.88 53.97 8.00
N GLY A 350 -33.78 53.47 9.24
CA GLY A 350 -34.55 54.04 10.36
C GLY A 350 -35.52 53.16 11.16
N ALA A 351 -34.99 52.58 12.24
CA ALA A 351 -35.54 52.52 13.61
C ALA A 351 -37.04 52.20 13.88
N ALA A 352 -37.24 51.11 14.62
CA ALA A 352 -38.03 51.08 15.86
C ALA A 352 -37.49 49.98 16.79
#